data_AF-A0A2P7TCY8-F1
#
_entry.id   AF-A0A2P7TCY8-F1
#
_cell.length_a   1.000
_cell.length_b   1.000
_cell.length_c   1.000
_cell.angle_alpha   90.00
_cell.angle_beta   90.00
_cell.angle_gamma   90.00
#
_symmetry.space_group_name_H-M   'P 1'
#
loop_
_entity.id
_entity.type
_entity.pdbx_description
1 polymer ?
#
loop_
_entity_poly.entity_id
_entity_poly.type
_entity_poly.pdbx_seq_one_letter_code
_entity_poly.pdbx_strand_id
1 'polypeptide(L)'
;MNTQKLVYLALFVFFAFAATLSCNHDDDNTNITPEDTLAAHLTYLPASGQRNGDPAAGRDYLIYGNYVASGIPYNTIGGLLPGDGNVLGRTGDNANLPAGFSAVNALNGVRVVAPNCLQCHGGYINGQFVEGLGNSSTDYTGNQSGLITIADLLITNTYGQNSPEWQAYLPFRTSTLKLSEILHAEVRGINLANNVFAVLASHRNPVNFIWSDEPVMPEITQMAPVDVPPWWHIQKKHALYYNGLGEGDFARLIMASNLLTVSDTSEARVVDNHFPDVYAYLKTLQPPPYPETIDQTLAEQGRQVFNTNCARCHGTYGQNESYPNILVDLETIQTDPLLAEGYYADAAGYVNWHAQSWFSEEPHSAALVPKRGYMAPPLDGIWATAPYFHNGSVPTVADVLNSAGRPTFWKRTFDSNDYNYEKLGWNYTAETQGGSTEVYNTTLEGYRNTGHTFGDKLTDTDRIALLEYLKTL
;
A
#
# COMPACT_ATOMS: atom_id res chain seq x y z
N MET A 1 -0.59 82.54 -10.47
CA MET A 1 -0.71 81.28 -9.70
C MET A 1 0.14 80.23 -10.40
N ASN A 2 1.08 79.62 -9.68
CA ASN A 2 2.31 79.04 -10.23
C ASN A 2 2.07 77.82 -11.15
N THR A 3 2.70 77.80 -12.32
CA THR A 3 2.58 76.76 -13.38
C THR A 3 2.90 75.35 -12.90
N GLN A 4 3.67 75.20 -11.81
CA GLN A 4 3.89 73.91 -11.15
C GLN A 4 2.61 73.26 -10.60
N LYS A 5 1.63 74.03 -10.10
CA LYS A 5 0.40 73.45 -9.54
C LYS A 5 -0.52 72.86 -10.62
N LEU A 6 -0.48 73.37 -11.86
CA LEU A 6 -1.25 72.79 -12.97
C LEU A 6 -0.66 71.46 -13.44
N VAL A 7 0.68 71.32 -13.42
CA VAL A 7 1.36 70.09 -13.84
C VAL A 7 1.12 68.96 -12.82
N TYR A 8 1.13 69.27 -11.52
CA TYR A 8 0.80 68.27 -10.50
C TYR A 8 -0.67 67.85 -10.53
N LEU A 9 -1.61 68.77 -10.80
CA LEU A 9 -3.03 68.42 -10.92
C LEU A 9 -3.31 67.59 -12.19
N ALA A 10 -2.64 67.90 -13.30
CA ALA A 10 -2.74 67.12 -14.53
C ALA A 10 -2.13 65.71 -14.42
N LEU A 11 -0.99 65.57 -13.71
CA LEU A 11 -0.40 64.26 -13.44
C LEU A 11 -1.22 63.42 -12.45
N PHE A 12 -1.86 64.05 -11.47
CA PHE A 12 -2.74 63.33 -10.52
C PHE A 12 -4.03 62.85 -11.19
N VAL A 13 -4.61 63.64 -12.10
CA VAL A 13 -5.79 63.23 -12.90
C VAL A 13 -5.40 62.15 -13.92
N PHE A 14 -4.21 62.21 -14.52
CA PHE A 14 -3.73 61.17 -15.45
C PHE A 14 -3.42 59.85 -14.73
N PHE A 15 -2.84 59.88 -13.53
CA PHE A 15 -2.63 58.67 -12.71
C PHE A 15 -3.93 58.13 -12.10
N ALA A 16 -4.89 59.00 -11.75
CA ALA A 16 -6.20 58.57 -11.28
C ALA A 16 -7.04 57.93 -12.41
N PHE A 17 -6.94 58.44 -13.65
CA PHE A 17 -7.61 57.83 -14.81
C PHE A 17 -6.93 56.54 -15.29
N ALA A 18 -5.59 56.46 -15.20
CA ALA A 18 -4.85 55.24 -15.50
C ALA A 18 -5.08 54.14 -14.44
N ALA A 19 -5.37 54.51 -13.18
CA ALA A 19 -5.75 53.56 -12.14
C ALA A 19 -7.20 53.05 -12.28
N THR A 20 -8.11 53.79 -12.93
CA THR A 20 -9.49 53.33 -13.18
C THR A 20 -9.67 52.55 -14.49
N LEU A 21 -8.67 52.56 -15.39
CA LEU A 21 -8.65 51.78 -16.63
C LEU A 21 -7.82 50.48 -16.52
N SER A 22 -7.23 50.21 -15.36
CA SER A 22 -6.49 48.97 -15.07
C SER A 22 -7.24 48.03 -14.11
N CYS A 23 -8.52 48.29 -13.87
CA CYS A 23 -9.46 47.34 -13.27
C CYS A 23 -10.55 47.00 -14.29
N ASN A 24 -10.13 46.51 -15.47
CA ASN A 24 -10.97 45.50 -16.09
C ASN A 24 -10.81 44.27 -15.20
N HIS A 25 -11.94 43.77 -14.70
CA HIS A 25 -12.07 42.40 -14.27
C HIS A 25 -11.56 41.54 -15.42
N ASP A 26 -10.30 41.10 -15.34
CA ASP A 26 -9.94 39.84 -15.95
C ASP A 26 -10.74 38.81 -15.12
N ASP A 27 -11.95 38.52 -15.59
CA ASP A 27 -12.68 37.29 -15.28
C ASP A 27 -11.92 36.08 -15.89
N ASP A 28 -10.59 36.07 -15.84
CA ASP A 28 -9.75 34.87 -16.03
C ASP A 28 -9.72 34.11 -14.71
N ASN A 29 -10.91 33.79 -14.21
CA ASN A 29 -11.09 32.68 -13.30
C ASN A 29 -11.71 31.51 -14.08
N THR A 30 -11.11 31.18 -15.21
CA THR A 30 -11.12 29.79 -15.65
C THR A 30 -10.12 29.08 -14.77
N ASN A 31 -10.53 28.72 -13.55
CA ASN A 31 -9.82 27.73 -12.74
C ASN A 31 -9.90 26.40 -13.49
N ILE A 32 -9.09 26.26 -14.54
CA ILE A 32 -8.86 25.00 -15.23
C ILE A 32 -8.13 24.14 -14.21
N THR A 33 -8.87 23.23 -13.59
CA THR A 33 -8.29 22.18 -12.75
C THR A 33 -7.55 21.18 -13.64
N PRO A 34 -6.62 20.38 -13.09
CA PRO A 34 -6.02 19.29 -13.86
C PRO A 34 -7.08 18.39 -14.53
N GLU A 35 -8.21 18.17 -13.85
CA GLU A 35 -9.34 17.36 -14.31
C GLU A 35 -9.96 17.88 -15.61
N ASP A 36 -10.05 19.21 -15.81
CA ASP A 36 -10.61 19.83 -17.00
C ASP A 36 -9.81 19.57 -18.29
N THR A 37 -8.57 19.06 -18.14
CA THR A 37 -7.66 18.74 -19.25
C THR A 37 -7.46 17.23 -19.46
N LEU A 38 -8.01 16.40 -18.57
CA LEU A 38 -7.88 14.96 -18.65
C LEU A 38 -8.83 14.37 -19.70
N ALA A 39 -8.49 13.18 -20.21
CA ALA A 39 -9.47 12.42 -20.99
C ALA A 39 -10.58 11.94 -20.06
N ALA A 40 -11.79 11.76 -20.59
CA ALA A 40 -12.99 11.40 -19.81
C ALA A 40 -12.85 10.15 -18.92
N HIS A 41 -11.90 9.25 -19.22
CA HIS A 41 -11.63 8.01 -18.47
C HIS A 41 -10.52 8.12 -17.42
N LEU A 42 -9.99 9.33 -17.22
CA LEU A 42 -8.95 9.63 -16.25
C LEU A 42 -9.49 10.60 -15.21
N THR A 43 -9.32 10.28 -13.94
CA THR A 43 -9.72 11.15 -12.83
C THR A 43 -8.48 11.60 -12.07
N TYR A 44 -8.34 12.90 -11.86
CA TYR A 44 -7.28 13.43 -11.00
C TYR A 44 -7.62 13.18 -9.52
N LEU A 45 -6.63 12.74 -8.73
CA LEU A 45 -6.77 12.56 -7.30
C LEU A 45 -6.15 13.77 -6.58
N PRO A 46 -6.96 14.59 -5.89
CA PRO A 46 -6.46 15.80 -5.24
C PRO A 46 -5.61 15.45 -4.02
N ALA A 47 -4.57 16.25 -3.77
CA ALA A 47 -3.77 16.14 -2.56
C ALA A 47 -4.57 16.53 -1.32
N SER A 48 -4.32 15.85 -0.21
CA SER A 48 -4.80 16.23 1.13
C SER A 48 -3.65 16.74 2.01
N GLY A 49 -3.96 17.60 2.96
CA GLY A 49 -2.98 18.05 3.96
C GLY A 49 -2.51 16.89 4.83
N GLN A 50 -1.19 16.78 5.03
CA GLN A 50 -0.58 15.71 5.82
C GLN A 50 0.11 16.26 7.07
N ARG A 51 0.13 15.47 8.13
CA ARG A 51 0.89 15.78 9.34
C ARG A 51 2.40 15.69 9.10
N ASN A 52 3.15 16.53 9.80
CA ASN A 52 4.61 16.45 9.88
C ASN A 52 5.01 15.45 10.96
N GLY A 53 6.15 14.79 10.77
CA GLY A 53 6.73 13.87 11.73
C GLY A 53 8.24 13.75 11.56
N ASP A 54 8.88 13.04 12.48
CA ASP A 54 10.31 12.72 12.50
C ASP A 54 10.56 11.32 11.90
N PRO A 55 11.23 11.23 10.73
CA PRO A 55 11.56 9.95 10.10
C PRO A 55 12.36 8.99 10.99
N ALA A 56 13.25 9.49 11.87
CA ALA A 56 14.04 8.62 12.73
C ALA A 56 13.17 7.97 13.80
N ALA A 57 12.35 8.78 14.49
CA ALA A 57 11.36 8.28 15.44
C ALA A 57 10.35 7.34 14.77
N GLY A 58 10.00 7.60 13.50
CA GLY A 58 9.10 6.78 12.71
C GLY A 58 9.66 5.39 12.42
N ARG A 59 10.91 5.30 12.00
CA ARG A 59 11.58 4.01 11.81
C ARG A 59 11.68 3.23 13.11
N ASP A 60 12.06 3.90 14.20
CA ASP A 60 12.15 3.27 15.52
C ASP A 60 10.79 2.72 15.96
N TYR A 61 9.72 3.51 15.84
CA TYR A 61 8.38 3.04 16.18
C TYR A 61 7.90 1.92 15.26
N LEU A 62 8.23 1.94 13.96
CA LEU A 62 7.89 0.87 13.04
C LEU A 62 8.47 -0.49 13.47
N ILE A 63 9.74 -0.51 13.92
CA ILE A 63 10.49 -1.76 14.18
C ILE A 63 10.54 -2.17 15.67
N TYR A 64 10.10 -1.30 16.58
CA TYR A 64 10.04 -1.53 18.03
C TYR A 64 8.70 -1.22 18.70
N GLY A 65 7.82 -0.45 18.03
CA GLY A 65 6.62 0.12 18.62
C GLY A 65 5.52 -0.90 18.87
N ASN A 66 4.66 -0.57 19.82
CA ASN A 66 3.53 -1.40 20.26
C ASN A 66 2.22 -1.00 19.58
N TYR A 67 2.23 -0.66 18.30
CA TYR A 67 0.99 -0.39 17.55
C TYR A 67 0.11 -1.64 17.35
N VAL A 68 0.71 -2.83 17.50
CA VAL A 68 0.00 -4.07 17.81
C VAL A 68 0.43 -4.47 19.23
N ALA A 69 -0.33 -4.07 20.25
CA ALA A 69 0.03 -4.20 21.67
C ALA A 69 -0.42 -5.53 22.32
N SER A 70 -0.60 -6.59 21.53
CA SER A 70 -0.98 -7.92 22.02
C SER A 70 -0.33 -9.00 21.17
N GLY A 71 -0.01 -10.13 21.80
CA GLY A 71 0.70 -11.23 21.15
C GLY A 71 1.00 -12.38 22.10
N ILE A 72 1.79 -13.35 21.63
CA ILE A 72 2.19 -14.50 22.45
C ILE A 72 3.30 -14.07 23.42
N PRO A 73 3.27 -14.45 24.71
CA PRO A 73 4.33 -14.08 25.66
C PRO A 73 5.72 -14.42 25.15
N TYR A 74 6.67 -13.48 25.29
CA TYR A 74 8.00 -13.62 24.68
C TYR A 74 8.74 -14.88 25.13
N ASN A 75 8.66 -15.22 26.41
CA ASN A 75 9.29 -16.44 26.96
C ASN A 75 8.66 -17.74 26.43
N THR A 76 7.50 -17.69 25.78
CA THR A 76 6.83 -18.85 25.18
C THR A 76 7.26 -19.10 23.75
N ILE A 77 7.45 -18.05 22.93
CA ILE A 77 7.66 -18.20 21.49
C ILE A 77 8.95 -17.54 20.96
N GLY A 78 9.52 -16.58 21.69
CA GLY A 78 10.61 -15.74 21.19
C GLY A 78 11.85 -16.53 20.75
N GLY A 79 12.20 -17.59 21.49
CA GLY A 79 13.31 -18.49 21.12
C GLY A 79 12.95 -19.61 20.13
N LEU A 80 11.67 -19.74 19.75
CA LEU A 80 11.19 -20.75 18.79
C LEU A 80 11.04 -20.20 17.38
N LEU A 81 10.94 -18.88 17.23
CA LEU A 81 10.89 -18.23 15.92
C LEU A 81 12.28 -18.28 15.26
N PRO A 82 12.35 -18.56 13.95
CA PRO A 82 13.62 -18.54 13.24
C PRO A 82 14.17 -17.11 13.21
N GLY A 83 15.44 -16.94 13.56
CA GLY A 83 16.11 -15.64 13.36
C GLY A 83 16.33 -15.37 11.87
N ASP A 84 16.35 -14.10 11.48
CA ASP A 84 16.65 -13.65 10.11
C ASP A 84 18.08 -13.11 9.95
N GLY A 85 18.91 -13.23 10.98
CA GLY A 85 20.24 -12.62 11.00
C GLY A 85 20.23 -11.14 11.42
N ASN A 86 19.13 -10.67 12.01
CA ASN A 86 18.94 -9.30 12.47
C ASN A 86 19.02 -8.29 11.33
N VAL A 87 18.28 -8.55 10.25
CA VAL A 87 18.31 -7.74 9.02
C VAL A 87 17.93 -6.27 9.24
N LEU A 88 17.21 -5.97 10.33
CA LEU A 88 16.81 -4.63 10.71
C LEU A 88 17.83 -3.88 11.60
N GLY A 89 18.90 -4.56 12.05
CA GLY A 89 19.92 -4.00 12.94
C GLY A 89 19.40 -3.70 14.35
N ARG A 90 18.45 -4.50 14.85
CA ARG A 90 17.80 -4.28 16.14
C ARG A 90 18.67 -4.73 17.32
N THR A 91 18.44 -4.11 18.47
CA THR A 91 18.98 -4.45 19.79
C THR A 91 17.97 -5.14 20.71
N GLY A 92 18.45 -5.77 21.79
CA GLY A 92 17.62 -6.39 22.83
C GLY A 92 16.88 -7.64 22.33
N ASP A 93 15.70 -7.93 22.90
CA ASP A 93 14.85 -9.05 22.48
C ASP A 93 14.58 -9.07 20.97
N ASN A 94 14.37 -7.88 20.40
CA ASN A 94 14.06 -7.70 18.98
C ASN A 94 15.22 -8.07 18.05
N ALA A 95 16.46 -8.15 18.55
CA ALA A 95 17.60 -8.59 17.75
C ALA A 95 17.49 -10.06 17.31
N ASN A 96 16.66 -10.86 18.00
CA ASN A 96 16.52 -12.29 17.76
C ASN A 96 15.24 -12.66 17.01
N LEU A 97 14.39 -11.69 16.69
CA LEU A 97 13.12 -11.92 16.03
C LEU A 97 13.21 -11.62 14.53
N PRO A 98 12.42 -12.31 13.68
CA PRO A 98 12.25 -11.92 12.29
C PRO A 98 11.73 -10.48 12.16
N ALA A 99 12.02 -9.84 11.03
CA ALA A 99 11.61 -8.48 10.71
C ALA A 99 10.10 -8.23 10.86
N GLY A 100 9.28 -9.23 10.53
CA GLY A 100 7.81 -9.19 10.62
C GLY A 100 7.23 -9.28 12.03
N PHE A 101 8.06 -9.42 13.07
CA PHE A 101 7.64 -9.52 14.46
C PHE A 101 8.40 -8.56 15.35
N SER A 102 7.75 -8.06 16.39
CA SER A 102 8.37 -7.22 17.41
C SER A 102 8.05 -7.74 18.81
N ALA A 103 9.08 -7.77 19.66
CA ALA A 103 8.92 -7.88 21.09
C ALA A 103 8.51 -6.50 21.63
N VAL A 104 7.32 -6.43 22.21
CA VAL A 104 6.70 -5.20 22.73
C VAL A 104 6.13 -5.44 24.12
N ASN A 105 5.90 -4.37 24.88
CA ASN A 105 5.12 -4.47 26.11
C ASN A 105 3.64 -4.31 25.75
N ALA A 106 2.82 -5.29 26.12
CA ALA A 106 1.37 -5.15 26.10
C ALA A 106 0.93 -4.07 27.10
N LEU A 107 -0.33 -3.62 27.00
CA LEU A 107 -0.86 -2.56 27.87
C LEU A 107 -0.77 -2.88 29.36
N ASN A 108 -0.82 -4.16 29.73
CA ASN A 108 -0.66 -4.62 31.11
C ASN A 108 0.81 -4.84 31.53
N GLY A 109 1.77 -4.48 30.69
CA GLY A 109 3.21 -4.56 30.94
C GLY A 109 3.87 -5.90 30.60
N VAL A 110 3.09 -6.93 30.20
CA VAL A 110 3.65 -8.22 29.80
C VAL A 110 4.44 -8.08 28.50
N ARG A 111 5.63 -8.67 28.45
CA ARG A 111 6.45 -8.74 27.25
C ARG A 111 5.91 -9.79 26.28
N VAL A 112 5.47 -9.38 25.09
CA VAL A 112 4.86 -10.24 24.08
C VAL A 112 5.58 -10.12 22.74
N VAL A 113 5.50 -11.15 21.91
CA VAL A 113 5.85 -11.11 20.49
C VAL A 113 4.57 -10.84 19.70
N ALA A 114 4.52 -9.69 19.03
CA ALA A 114 3.41 -9.25 18.20
C ALA A 114 3.84 -9.18 16.72
N PRO A 115 2.94 -9.45 15.75
CA PRO A 115 3.21 -9.16 14.35
C PRO A 115 3.31 -7.65 14.12
N ASN A 116 4.02 -7.26 13.07
CA ASN A 116 4.23 -5.85 12.73
C ASN A 116 4.02 -5.62 11.22
N CYS A 117 4.10 -4.37 10.75
CA CYS A 117 3.79 -4.04 9.35
C CYS A 117 4.72 -4.72 8.32
N LEU A 118 5.94 -5.09 8.72
CA LEU A 118 6.95 -5.69 7.85
C LEU A 118 6.65 -7.16 7.52
N GLN A 119 5.61 -7.77 8.10
CA GLN A 119 5.10 -9.06 7.63
C GLN A 119 4.61 -8.96 6.17
N CYS A 120 4.00 -7.83 5.81
CA CYS A 120 3.48 -7.57 4.47
C CYS A 120 4.36 -6.59 3.69
N HIS A 121 4.90 -5.57 4.35
CA HIS A 121 5.64 -4.47 3.71
C HIS A 121 7.16 -4.59 3.85
N GLY A 122 7.66 -5.80 4.08
CA GLY A 122 9.08 -6.14 4.02
C GLY A 122 9.28 -7.42 3.22
N GLY A 123 10.12 -7.36 2.19
CA GLY A 123 10.32 -8.44 1.24
C GLY A 123 11.79 -8.76 1.02
N TYR A 124 12.05 -9.88 0.34
CA TYR A 124 13.40 -10.28 -0.05
C TYR A 124 13.55 -10.23 -1.57
N ILE A 125 14.66 -9.66 -2.04
CA ILE A 125 15.11 -9.71 -3.43
C ILE A 125 16.62 -9.93 -3.41
N ASN A 126 17.13 -10.86 -4.21
CA ASN A 126 18.55 -11.25 -4.22
C ASN A 126 19.10 -11.64 -2.83
N GLY A 127 18.28 -12.31 -2.03
CA GLY A 127 18.64 -12.71 -0.67
C GLY A 127 18.78 -11.54 0.32
N GLN A 128 18.45 -10.31 -0.07
CA GLN A 128 18.51 -9.13 0.79
C GLN A 128 17.11 -8.72 1.22
N PHE A 129 16.93 -8.47 2.51
CA PHE A 129 15.70 -7.88 3.03
C PHE A 129 15.64 -6.39 2.68
N VAL A 130 14.49 -5.94 2.19
CA VAL A 130 14.26 -4.54 1.81
C VAL A 130 13.01 -4.04 2.54
N GLU A 131 13.21 -3.04 3.41
CA GLU A 131 12.10 -2.31 4.05
C GLU A 131 11.29 -1.57 2.99
N GLY A 132 9.97 -1.76 2.99
CA GLY A 132 9.06 -1.16 2.02
C GLY A 132 8.89 -1.95 0.72
N LEU A 133 9.62 -3.05 0.50
CA LEU A 133 9.31 -3.99 -0.57
C LEU A 133 8.13 -4.88 -0.16
N GLY A 134 7.12 -4.98 -1.02
CA GLY A 134 5.97 -5.86 -0.79
C GLY A 134 6.37 -7.33 -0.68
N ASN A 135 5.84 -8.03 0.32
CA ASN A 135 6.07 -9.45 0.50
C ASN A 135 5.12 -10.27 -0.37
N SER A 136 5.61 -10.72 -1.52
CA SER A 136 4.87 -11.60 -2.43
C SER A 136 5.10 -13.10 -2.17
N SER A 137 5.74 -13.49 -1.06
CA SER A 137 6.16 -14.89 -0.80
C SER A 137 5.40 -15.60 0.32
N THR A 138 4.68 -14.84 1.16
CA THR A 138 3.98 -15.39 2.31
C THR A 138 2.81 -16.27 1.88
N ASP A 139 2.62 -17.37 2.59
CA ASP A 139 1.52 -18.29 2.36
C ASP A 139 0.35 -17.99 3.29
N TYR A 140 -0.71 -17.42 2.71
CA TYR A 140 -1.98 -17.15 3.37
C TYR A 140 -3.09 -18.12 2.93
N THR A 141 -2.73 -19.25 2.30
CA THR A 141 -3.70 -20.27 1.85
C THR A 141 -4.11 -21.24 2.96
N GLY A 142 -3.28 -21.35 4.00
CA GLY A 142 -3.52 -22.21 5.16
C GLY A 142 -4.26 -21.51 6.30
N ASN A 143 -5.00 -22.29 7.08
CA ASN A 143 -5.66 -21.82 8.30
C ASN A 143 -4.65 -21.62 9.44
N GLN A 144 -4.61 -20.41 10.02
CA GLN A 144 -3.64 -20.05 11.05
C GLN A 144 -4.06 -20.44 12.49
N SER A 145 -5.28 -20.95 12.69
CA SER A 145 -5.79 -21.37 14.01
C SER A 145 -4.99 -22.49 14.67
N GLY A 146 -4.23 -23.28 13.90
CA GLY A 146 -3.33 -24.29 14.43
C GLY A 146 -2.24 -23.70 15.33
N LEU A 147 -1.68 -22.54 14.96
CA LEU A 147 -0.69 -21.83 15.79
C LEU A 147 -1.32 -21.33 17.09
N ILE A 148 -2.55 -20.82 17.02
CA ILE A 148 -3.31 -20.39 18.20
C ILE A 148 -3.58 -21.55 19.16
N THR A 149 -3.94 -22.73 18.63
CA THR A 149 -4.17 -23.92 19.45
C THR A 149 -2.93 -24.33 20.24
N ILE A 150 -1.74 -24.25 19.61
CA ILE A 150 -0.46 -24.54 20.26
C ILE A 150 -0.15 -23.48 21.32
N ALA A 151 -0.33 -22.20 20.98
CA ALA A 151 -0.11 -21.09 21.91
C ALA A 151 -1.02 -21.17 23.14
N ASP A 152 -2.31 -21.48 22.94
CA ASP A 152 -3.28 -21.69 24.03
C ASP A 152 -2.79 -22.74 25.02
N LEU A 153 -2.31 -23.88 24.52
CA LEU A 153 -1.79 -24.98 25.33
C LEU A 153 -0.54 -24.55 26.11
N LEU A 154 0.42 -23.91 25.44
CA LEU A 154 1.68 -23.50 26.07
C LEU A 154 1.46 -22.44 27.14
N ILE A 155 0.66 -21.41 26.86
CA ILE A 155 0.38 -20.32 27.79
C ILE A 155 -0.45 -20.85 28.97
N THR A 156 -1.47 -21.66 28.72
CA THR A 156 -2.29 -22.26 29.78
C THR A 156 -1.46 -23.13 30.72
N ASN A 157 -0.58 -23.98 30.20
CA ASN A 157 0.26 -24.85 31.05
C ASN A 157 1.38 -24.10 31.78
N THR A 158 1.87 -22.99 31.22
CA THR A 158 2.99 -22.24 31.80
C THR A 158 2.52 -21.20 32.83
N TYR A 159 1.44 -20.48 32.52
CA TYR A 159 0.97 -19.34 33.32
C TYR A 159 -0.46 -19.50 33.83
N GLY A 160 -1.30 -20.29 33.15
CA GLY A 160 -2.74 -20.41 33.42
C GLY A 160 -3.58 -19.32 32.75
N GLN A 161 -4.88 -19.58 32.53
CA GLN A 161 -5.77 -18.66 31.80
C GLN A 161 -6.16 -17.39 32.58
N ASN A 162 -5.96 -17.38 33.90
CA ASN A 162 -6.19 -16.20 34.73
C ASN A 162 -4.93 -15.31 34.87
N SER A 163 -3.86 -15.62 34.16
CA SER A 163 -2.58 -14.91 34.24
C SER A 163 -2.58 -13.58 33.47
N PRO A 164 -1.71 -12.61 33.85
CA PRO A 164 -1.45 -11.43 33.03
C PRO A 164 -1.03 -11.78 31.59
N GLU A 165 -0.28 -12.87 31.39
CA GLU A 165 0.17 -13.36 30.09
C GLU A 165 -0.98 -13.78 29.19
N TRP A 166 -1.96 -14.50 29.73
CA TRP A 166 -3.17 -14.86 29.00
C TRP A 166 -3.97 -13.60 28.61
N GLN A 167 -4.11 -12.64 29.53
CA GLN A 167 -4.81 -11.37 29.24
C GLN A 167 -4.10 -10.54 28.17
N ALA A 168 -2.76 -10.51 28.16
CA ALA A 168 -1.97 -9.81 27.15
C ALA A 168 -2.07 -10.46 25.76
N TYR A 169 -2.31 -11.76 25.71
CA TYR A 169 -2.46 -12.55 24.49
C TYR A 169 -3.87 -12.54 23.92
N LEU A 170 -4.88 -12.33 24.77
CA LEU A 170 -6.29 -12.52 24.42
C LEU A 170 -6.76 -11.68 23.21
N PRO A 171 -6.46 -10.37 23.07
CA PRO A 171 -6.86 -9.61 21.88
C PRO A 171 -6.31 -10.20 20.58
N PHE A 172 -5.00 -10.49 20.55
CA PHE A 172 -4.35 -11.14 19.40
C PHE A 172 -4.97 -12.49 19.08
N ARG A 173 -5.21 -13.33 20.11
CA ARG A 173 -5.87 -14.63 19.97
C ARG A 173 -7.24 -14.49 19.31
N THR A 174 -8.10 -13.63 19.85
CA THR A 174 -9.48 -13.45 19.40
C THR A 174 -9.53 -13.02 17.94
N SER A 175 -8.79 -11.98 17.57
CA SER A 175 -8.80 -11.48 16.20
C SER A 175 -8.15 -12.47 15.23
N THR A 176 -7.08 -13.17 15.62
CA THR A 176 -6.44 -14.17 14.75
C THR A 176 -7.36 -15.37 14.47
N LEU A 177 -8.10 -15.85 15.48
CA LEU A 177 -9.08 -16.92 15.27
C LEU A 177 -10.18 -16.49 14.32
N LYS A 178 -10.76 -15.30 14.53
CA LYS A 178 -11.79 -14.76 13.63
C LYS A 178 -11.29 -14.60 12.20
N LEU A 179 -10.09 -14.04 12.02
CA LEU A 179 -9.48 -13.91 10.69
C LEU A 179 -9.25 -15.27 10.04
N SER A 180 -8.83 -16.29 10.81
CA SER A 180 -8.59 -17.65 10.30
C SER A 180 -9.86 -18.39 9.89
N GLU A 181 -11.03 -17.98 10.39
CA GLU A 181 -12.33 -18.55 9.97
C GLU A 181 -12.75 -18.04 8.59
N ILE A 182 -12.35 -16.82 8.24
CA ILE A 182 -12.88 -16.08 7.09
C ILE A 182 -11.84 -15.96 5.97
N LEU A 183 -10.61 -15.56 6.28
CA LEU A 183 -9.60 -15.22 5.29
C LEU A 183 -8.85 -16.45 4.78
N HIS A 184 -9.03 -16.70 3.48
CA HIS A 184 -8.37 -17.79 2.77
C HIS A 184 -7.91 -17.24 1.41
N ALA A 185 -6.60 -17.21 1.19
CA ALA A 185 -6.07 -16.93 -0.14
C ALA A 185 -6.15 -18.20 -1.00
N GLU A 186 -6.42 -18.04 -2.30
CA GLU A 186 -6.49 -19.18 -3.21
C GLU A 186 -5.10 -19.69 -3.61
N VAL A 187 -4.11 -18.78 -3.60
CA VAL A 187 -2.72 -19.06 -4.01
C VAL A 187 -1.73 -18.36 -3.07
N ARG A 188 -0.54 -18.94 -2.94
CA ARG A 188 0.55 -18.41 -2.14
C ARG A 188 1.10 -17.13 -2.76
N GLY A 189 1.50 -16.20 -1.91
CA GLY A 189 2.15 -14.97 -2.33
C GLY A 189 1.21 -13.80 -2.61
N ILE A 190 -0.09 -14.01 -2.43
CA ILE A 190 -1.10 -12.95 -2.48
C ILE A 190 -1.47 -12.51 -1.07
N ASN A 191 -1.82 -11.24 -0.91
CA ASN A 191 -2.26 -10.70 0.37
C ASN A 191 -3.79 -10.48 0.38
N LEU A 192 -4.36 -10.45 1.57
CA LEU A 192 -5.78 -10.17 1.84
C LEU A 192 -5.94 -9.00 2.83
N ALA A 193 -4.94 -8.11 2.94
CA ALA A 193 -4.92 -7.05 3.95
C ALA A 193 -6.17 -6.15 3.92
N ASN A 194 -6.70 -5.83 2.74
CA ASN A 194 -7.93 -5.04 2.65
C ASN A 194 -9.13 -5.77 3.27
N ASN A 195 -9.19 -7.09 3.09
CA ASN A 195 -10.19 -7.98 3.66
C ASN A 195 -10.01 -8.13 5.17
N VAL A 196 -8.77 -8.22 5.67
CA VAL A 196 -8.44 -8.21 7.11
C VAL A 196 -9.12 -7.05 7.80
N PHE A 197 -8.97 -5.83 7.28
CA PHE A 197 -9.53 -4.65 7.94
C PHE A 197 -11.06 -4.61 7.90
N ALA A 198 -11.68 -5.07 6.81
CA ALA A 198 -13.12 -5.19 6.72
C ALA A 198 -13.69 -6.19 7.74
N VAL A 199 -13.03 -7.34 7.92
CA VAL A 199 -13.41 -8.36 8.92
C VAL A 199 -13.18 -7.85 10.35
N LEU A 200 -12.06 -7.18 10.62
CA LEU A 200 -11.82 -6.62 11.96
C LEU A 200 -12.83 -5.52 12.29
N ALA A 201 -13.17 -4.68 11.32
CA ALA A 201 -14.19 -3.66 11.45
C ALA A 201 -15.59 -4.26 11.71
N SER A 202 -15.93 -5.41 11.10
CA SER A 202 -17.24 -6.03 11.32
C SER A 202 -17.43 -6.50 12.76
N HIS A 203 -16.35 -6.70 13.51
CA HIS A 203 -16.38 -7.09 14.91
C HIS A 203 -16.06 -5.96 15.89
N ARG A 204 -15.99 -4.71 15.43
CA ARG A 204 -15.66 -3.58 16.31
C ARG A 204 -16.72 -2.52 16.24
N ASN A 205 -17.14 -2.00 17.39
CA ASN A 205 -17.99 -0.82 17.38
C ASN A 205 -17.24 0.37 16.73
N PRO A 206 -17.82 1.06 15.74
CA PRO A 206 -17.09 2.10 15.00
C PRO A 206 -16.63 3.28 15.87
N VAL A 207 -17.38 3.60 16.93
CA VAL A 207 -17.13 4.79 17.76
C VAL A 207 -16.05 4.54 18.82
N ASN A 208 -16.00 3.35 19.41
CA ASN A 208 -15.11 3.06 20.54
C ASN A 208 -14.17 1.87 20.33
N PHE A 209 -14.25 1.18 19.18
CA PHE A 209 -13.45 0.01 18.80
C PHE A 209 -13.55 -1.22 19.68
N ILE A 210 -14.45 -1.23 20.67
CA ILE A 210 -14.67 -2.40 21.52
C ILE A 210 -15.13 -3.57 20.66
N TRP A 211 -14.49 -4.72 20.88
CA TRP A 211 -14.78 -5.96 20.18
C TRP A 211 -16.18 -6.49 20.51
N SER A 212 -16.84 -7.06 19.52
CA SER A 212 -18.11 -7.78 19.61
C SER A 212 -17.95 -9.15 18.95
N ASP A 213 -18.33 -10.21 19.66
CA ASP A 213 -18.31 -11.58 19.10
C ASP A 213 -19.30 -11.73 17.95
N GLU A 214 -20.42 -11.00 18.00
CA GLU A 214 -21.37 -10.88 16.90
C GLU A 214 -21.00 -9.71 15.99
N PRO A 215 -21.13 -9.85 14.66
CA PRO A 215 -20.77 -8.80 13.74
C PRO A 215 -21.74 -7.59 13.84
N VAL A 216 -21.20 -6.38 13.88
CA VAL A 216 -21.93 -5.09 13.93
C VAL A 216 -22.34 -4.56 12.55
N MET A 217 -21.82 -5.19 11.49
CA MET A 217 -22.19 -4.98 10.09
C MET A 217 -22.00 -6.31 9.33
N PRO A 218 -22.58 -6.49 8.13
CA PRO A 218 -22.36 -7.70 7.35
C PRO A 218 -20.86 -8.00 7.15
N GLU A 219 -20.47 -9.24 7.42
CA GLU A 219 -19.11 -9.71 7.13
C GLU A 219 -18.92 -9.83 5.61
N ILE A 220 -17.72 -9.51 5.16
CA ILE A 220 -17.35 -9.75 3.78
C ILE A 220 -17.27 -11.26 3.52
N THR A 221 -17.73 -11.67 2.36
CA THR A 221 -17.74 -13.07 1.92
C THR A 221 -16.87 -13.28 0.68
N GLN A 222 -16.59 -12.23 -0.07
CA GLN A 222 -15.80 -12.28 -1.29
C GLN A 222 -14.40 -11.72 -1.07
N MET A 223 -13.37 -12.56 -1.26
CA MET A 223 -11.98 -12.19 -1.05
C MET A 223 -11.37 -11.57 -2.32
N ALA A 224 -11.19 -10.26 -2.31
CA ALA A 224 -10.44 -9.55 -3.34
C ALA A 224 -8.92 -9.68 -3.09
N PRO A 225 -8.18 -10.44 -3.91
CA PRO A 225 -6.73 -10.54 -3.76
C PRO A 225 -6.06 -9.20 -4.01
N VAL A 226 -5.02 -8.91 -3.23
CA VAL A 226 -4.20 -7.72 -3.45
C VAL A 226 -2.72 -8.06 -3.23
N ASP A 227 -1.87 -7.60 -4.13
CA ASP A 227 -0.43 -7.57 -3.91
C ASP A 227 -0.06 -6.43 -2.95
N VAL A 228 1.14 -6.41 -2.40
CA VAL A 228 1.55 -5.38 -1.44
C VAL A 228 2.32 -4.26 -2.17
N PRO A 229 1.76 -3.04 -2.30
CA PRO A 229 2.44 -1.97 -3.01
C PRO A 229 3.70 -1.53 -2.25
N PRO A 230 4.77 -1.12 -2.97
CA PRO A 230 6.00 -0.70 -2.32
C PRO A 230 5.82 0.66 -1.63
N TRP A 231 6.39 0.80 -0.43
CA TRP A 231 6.19 2.01 0.36
C TRP A 231 6.94 3.23 -0.16
N TRP A 232 8.04 3.07 -0.90
CA TRP A 232 8.76 4.20 -1.48
C TRP A 232 7.95 5.00 -2.50
N HIS A 233 6.80 4.47 -2.98
CA HIS A 233 5.85 5.23 -3.81
C HIS A 233 5.04 6.25 -3.01
N ILE A 234 4.88 6.07 -1.69
CA ILE A 234 3.97 6.87 -0.86
C ILE A 234 4.28 8.37 -0.96
N GLN A 235 5.54 8.76 -1.07
CA GLN A 235 5.96 10.17 -1.15
C GLN A 235 5.37 10.92 -2.35
N LYS A 236 4.95 10.20 -3.40
CA LYS A 236 4.39 10.80 -4.63
C LYS A 236 2.86 10.80 -4.64
N LYS A 237 2.20 9.99 -3.79
CA LYS A 237 0.77 9.71 -3.89
C LYS A 237 -0.10 10.73 -3.15
N HIS A 238 -1.24 11.06 -3.75
CA HIS A 238 -2.32 11.87 -3.17
C HIS A 238 -3.45 11.03 -2.56
N ALA A 239 -3.53 9.74 -2.91
CA ALA A 239 -4.41 8.76 -2.27
C ALA A 239 -3.66 7.44 -2.03
N LEU A 240 -4.05 6.69 -1.01
CA LEU A 240 -3.50 5.37 -0.69
C LEU A 240 -4.24 4.24 -1.43
N TYR A 241 -3.60 3.06 -1.43
CA TYR A 241 -4.08 1.81 -2.04
C TYR A 241 -4.09 1.82 -3.59
N TYR A 242 -4.30 0.66 -4.20
CA TYR A 242 -4.27 0.49 -5.66
C TYR A 242 -5.42 1.20 -6.37
N ASN A 243 -6.60 1.26 -5.76
CA ASN A 243 -7.82 1.87 -6.31
C ASN A 243 -8.03 3.33 -5.88
N GLY A 244 -7.02 3.95 -5.24
CA GLY A 244 -7.13 5.33 -4.73
C GLY A 244 -8.24 5.50 -3.68
N LEU A 245 -8.52 4.44 -2.91
CA LEU A 245 -9.60 4.41 -1.93
C LEU A 245 -9.31 5.31 -0.72
N GLY A 246 -8.07 5.34 -0.24
CA GLY A 246 -7.72 6.02 1.01
C GLY A 246 -7.39 7.49 0.77
N GLU A 247 -8.23 8.39 1.27
CA GLU A 247 -8.05 9.85 1.19
C GLU A 247 -8.01 10.49 2.58
N GLY A 248 -7.53 11.73 2.67
CA GLY A 248 -7.37 12.45 3.95
C GLY A 248 -6.01 12.20 4.60
N ASP A 249 -5.97 12.01 5.91
CA ASP A 249 -4.72 11.82 6.66
C ASP A 249 -4.13 10.41 6.48
N PHE A 250 -2.93 10.32 5.89
CA PHE A 250 -2.32 9.02 5.58
C PHE A 250 -1.81 8.31 6.82
N ALA A 251 -1.32 9.04 7.83
CA ALA A 251 -0.88 8.43 9.08
C ALA A 251 -2.04 7.67 9.77
N ARG A 252 -3.24 8.25 9.74
CA ARG A 252 -4.49 7.67 10.26
C ARG A 252 -4.96 6.46 9.45
N LEU A 253 -4.77 6.46 8.12
CA LEU A 253 -5.05 5.30 7.27
C LEU A 253 -4.04 4.15 7.44
N ILE A 254 -2.75 4.46 7.53
CA ILE A 254 -1.67 3.46 7.62
C ILE A 254 -1.73 2.71 8.97
N MET A 255 -2.20 3.36 10.04
CA MET A 255 -2.33 2.73 11.35
C MET A 255 -3.46 1.72 11.49
N ALA A 256 -4.24 1.44 10.43
CA ALA A 256 -5.36 0.49 10.47
C ALA A 256 -4.98 -0.91 11.02
N SER A 257 -3.70 -1.31 10.91
CA SER A 257 -3.16 -2.52 11.56
C SER A 257 -3.40 -2.59 13.08
N ASN A 258 -3.53 -1.45 13.75
CA ASN A 258 -3.88 -1.40 15.17
C ASN A 258 -5.24 -2.07 15.47
N LEU A 259 -6.18 -2.09 14.52
CA LEU A 259 -7.47 -2.80 14.66
C LEU A 259 -7.31 -4.29 14.96
N LEU A 260 -6.13 -4.88 14.73
CA LEU A 260 -5.88 -6.28 15.06
C LEU A 260 -5.97 -6.53 16.57
N THR A 261 -5.54 -5.58 17.41
CA THR A 261 -5.44 -5.83 18.86
C THR A 261 -5.98 -4.70 19.72
N VAL A 262 -6.40 -3.60 19.11
CA VAL A 262 -6.87 -2.41 19.84
C VAL A 262 -7.96 -2.77 20.84
N SER A 263 -7.83 -2.25 22.05
CA SER A 263 -8.82 -2.38 23.12
C SER A 263 -9.97 -1.38 22.93
N ASP A 264 -9.62 -0.10 22.78
CA ASP A 264 -10.55 0.99 22.51
C ASP A 264 -9.87 2.18 21.80
N THR A 265 -10.65 3.24 21.50
CA THR A 265 -10.14 4.43 20.81
C THR A 265 -9.12 5.25 21.62
N SER A 266 -8.97 5.05 22.92
CA SER A 266 -7.90 5.68 23.71
C SER A 266 -6.54 5.11 23.33
N GLU A 267 -6.44 3.79 23.18
CA GLU A 267 -5.24 3.13 22.66
C GLU A 267 -4.95 3.58 21.23
N ALA A 268 -5.97 3.64 20.37
CA ALA A 268 -5.81 4.12 19.00
C ALA A 268 -5.25 5.55 18.95
N ARG A 269 -5.70 6.45 19.82
CA ARG A 269 -5.16 7.82 19.91
C ARG A 269 -3.69 7.87 20.35
N VAL A 270 -3.25 6.96 21.23
CA VAL A 270 -1.84 6.86 21.62
C VAL A 270 -1.00 6.43 20.41
N VAL A 271 -1.45 5.39 19.71
CA VAL A 271 -0.77 4.89 18.52
C VAL A 271 -0.68 5.96 17.44
N ASP A 272 -1.79 6.66 17.16
CA ASP A 272 -1.84 7.72 16.15
C ASP A 272 -0.85 8.86 16.37
N ASN A 273 -0.50 9.18 17.61
CA ASN A 273 0.49 10.23 17.90
C ASN A 273 1.88 9.89 17.34
N HIS A 274 2.17 8.62 17.07
CA HIS A 274 3.43 8.16 16.48
C HIS A 274 3.36 7.95 14.96
N PHE A 275 2.17 7.84 14.37
CA PHE A 275 2.05 7.54 12.95
C PHE A 275 2.40 8.68 11.98
N PRO A 276 2.36 9.99 12.35
CA PRO A 276 3.01 11.03 11.56
C PRO A 276 4.51 10.78 11.37
N ASP A 277 5.19 10.29 12.40
CA ASP A 277 6.62 9.94 12.35
C ASP A 277 6.82 8.74 11.43
N VAL A 278 6.01 7.67 11.58
CA VAL A 278 6.05 6.50 10.69
C VAL A 278 5.82 6.92 9.24
N TYR A 279 4.79 7.73 8.97
CA TYR A 279 4.52 8.25 7.63
C TYR A 279 5.70 9.09 7.11
N ALA A 280 6.31 9.92 7.95
CA ALA A 280 7.51 10.66 7.59
C ALA A 280 8.67 9.73 7.20
N TYR A 281 8.87 8.63 7.93
CA TYR A 281 9.86 7.59 7.57
C TYR A 281 9.55 6.93 6.23
N LEU A 282 8.29 6.52 5.99
CA LEU A 282 7.91 5.86 4.74
C LEU A 282 8.22 6.72 3.51
N LYS A 283 8.08 8.05 3.63
CA LYS A 283 8.45 8.99 2.55
C LYS A 283 9.95 9.05 2.28
N THR A 284 10.81 8.59 3.18
CA THR A 284 12.27 8.56 2.98
C THR A 284 12.75 7.30 2.28
N LEU A 285 11.91 6.25 2.22
CA LEU A 285 12.28 4.98 1.61
C LEU A 285 12.56 5.17 0.12
N GLN A 286 13.59 4.47 -0.35
CA GLN A 286 14.01 4.45 -1.74
C GLN A 286 14.00 3.00 -2.25
N PRO A 287 13.71 2.77 -3.53
CA PRO A 287 13.83 1.44 -4.11
C PRO A 287 15.28 0.94 -4.08
N PRO A 288 15.51 -0.38 -4.04
CA PRO A 288 16.85 -0.93 -4.23
C PRO A 288 17.34 -0.62 -5.66
N PRO A 289 18.63 -0.30 -5.84
CA PRO A 289 19.17 -0.04 -7.17
C PRO A 289 19.14 -1.30 -8.03
N TYR A 290 18.90 -1.15 -9.34
CA TYR A 290 19.01 -2.24 -10.29
C TYR A 290 20.46 -2.80 -10.28
N PRO A 291 20.66 -4.12 -10.12
CA PRO A 291 21.98 -4.68 -9.85
C PRO A 291 22.80 -5.01 -11.11
N GLU A 292 22.17 -5.08 -12.27
CA GLU A 292 22.84 -5.47 -13.52
C GLU A 292 23.28 -4.26 -14.37
N THR A 293 24.06 -4.52 -15.41
CA THR A 293 24.48 -3.49 -16.37
C THR A 293 23.29 -3.00 -17.20
N ILE A 294 23.22 -1.69 -17.43
CA ILE A 294 22.19 -1.04 -18.26
C ILE A 294 22.86 -0.51 -19.54
N ASP A 295 22.34 -0.90 -20.70
CA ASP A 295 22.65 -0.27 -21.98
C ASP A 295 22.00 1.11 -22.05
N GLN A 296 22.81 2.15 -21.81
CA GLN A 296 22.37 3.53 -21.78
C GLN A 296 21.80 4.02 -23.12
N THR A 297 22.28 3.47 -24.25
CA THR A 297 21.78 3.87 -25.58
C THR A 297 20.38 3.34 -25.80
N LEU A 298 20.17 2.07 -25.46
CA LEU A 298 18.87 1.42 -25.55
C LEU A 298 17.88 1.97 -24.52
N ALA A 299 18.33 2.27 -23.29
CA ALA A 299 17.52 2.94 -22.28
C ALA A 299 17.04 4.33 -22.72
N GLU A 300 17.88 5.12 -23.40
CA GLU A 300 17.46 6.41 -23.95
C GLU A 300 16.41 6.26 -25.06
N GLN A 301 16.50 5.23 -25.90
CA GLN A 301 15.44 4.90 -26.87
C GLN A 301 14.14 4.52 -26.14
N GLY A 302 14.25 3.69 -25.10
CA GLY A 302 13.13 3.29 -24.25
C GLY A 302 12.46 4.48 -23.56
N ARG A 303 13.24 5.48 -23.12
CA ARG A 303 12.72 6.71 -22.53
C ARG A 303 11.82 7.48 -23.50
N GLN A 304 12.16 7.50 -24.79
CA GLN A 304 11.34 8.15 -25.81
C GLN A 304 10.01 7.40 -26.04
N VAL A 305 10.07 6.06 -26.09
CA VAL A 305 8.88 5.20 -26.13
C VAL A 305 8.00 5.44 -24.90
N PHE A 306 8.59 5.46 -23.71
CA PHE A 306 7.91 5.68 -22.44
C PHE A 306 7.21 7.03 -22.38
N ASN A 307 7.92 8.12 -22.73
CA ASN A 307 7.34 9.46 -22.69
C ASN A 307 6.18 9.63 -23.67
N THR A 308 6.22 8.91 -24.79
CA THR A 308 5.15 8.95 -25.80
C THR A 308 3.92 8.15 -25.37
N ASN A 309 4.12 6.98 -24.73
CA ASN A 309 3.04 5.99 -24.56
C ASN A 309 2.59 5.78 -23.10
N CYS A 310 3.43 6.10 -22.11
CA CYS A 310 3.25 5.68 -20.72
C CYS A 310 3.16 6.87 -19.74
N ALA A 311 3.94 7.93 -20.00
CA ALA A 311 4.13 9.02 -19.07
C ALA A 311 2.86 9.79 -18.70
N ARG A 312 1.84 9.76 -19.57
CA ARG A 312 0.53 10.36 -19.28
C ARG A 312 -0.09 9.82 -17.99
N CYS A 313 0.09 8.52 -17.71
CA CYS A 313 -0.47 7.88 -16.53
C CYS A 313 0.57 7.67 -15.42
N HIS A 314 1.76 7.24 -15.78
CA HIS A 314 2.81 6.88 -14.83
C HIS A 314 3.73 8.05 -14.44
N GLY A 315 3.55 9.22 -15.04
CA GLY A 315 4.41 10.37 -14.81
C GLY A 315 5.69 10.36 -15.62
N THR A 316 6.53 11.36 -15.38
CA THR A 316 7.85 11.51 -15.98
C THR A 316 8.93 11.36 -14.90
N TYR A 317 10.13 10.92 -15.30
CA TYR A 317 11.24 10.60 -14.38
C TYR A 317 12.50 11.37 -14.77
N GLY A 318 13.43 11.50 -13.82
CA GLY A 318 14.69 12.24 -13.99
C GLY A 318 14.59 13.68 -13.48
N GLN A 319 15.30 14.61 -14.13
CA GLN A 319 15.48 15.97 -13.60
C GLN A 319 14.17 16.76 -13.43
N ASN A 320 13.21 16.56 -14.32
CA ASN A 320 11.91 17.23 -14.30
C ASN A 320 10.80 16.23 -13.99
N GLU A 321 11.01 15.42 -12.95
CA GLU A 321 10.06 14.41 -12.52
C GLU A 321 8.68 14.99 -12.17
N SER A 322 7.63 14.27 -12.56
CA SER A 322 6.24 14.61 -12.21
C SER A 322 5.41 13.35 -12.11
N TYR A 323 4.67 13.14 -11.02
CA TYR A 323 3.69 12.06 -10.92
C TYR A 323 2.25 12.64 -10.92
N PRO A 324 1.39 12.26 -11.89
CA PRO A 324 0.16 13.00 -12.16
C PRO A 324 -0.98 12.67 -11.19
N ASN A 325 -0.84 11.64 -10.35
CA ASN A 325 -1.88 11.21 -9.39
C ASN A 325 -3.24 10.97 -10.07
N ILE A 326 -3.26 10.14 -11.11
CA ILE A 326 -4.48 9.82 -11.84
C ILE A 326 -4.99 8.41 -11.53
N LEU A 327 -6.32 8.29 -11.49
CA LEU A 327 -7.06 7.05 -11.54
C LEU A 327 -7.48 6.78 -12.99
N VAL A 328 -7.23 5.56 -13.48
CA VAL A 328 -7.72 5.08 -14.77
C VAL A 328 -8.97 4.23 -14.52
N ASP A 329 -10.08 4.54 -15.19
CA ASP A 329 -11.32 3.80 -15.01
C ASP A 329 -11.23 2.33 -15.46
N LEU A 330 -12.11 1.49 -14.91
CA LEU A 330 -12.16 0.05 -15.22
C LEU A 330 -12.43 -0.24 -16.71
N GLU A 331 -13.20 0.60 -17.40
CA GLU A 331 -13.52 0.43 -18.82
C GLU A 331 -12.28 0.59 -19.72
N THR A 332 -11.35 1.45 -19.30
CA THR A 332 -10.10 1.74 -20.00
C THR A 332 -8.96 0.82 -19.57
N ILE A 333 -8.75 0.64 -18.26
CA ILE A 333 -7.64 -0.19 -17.76
C ILE A 333 -7.92 -1.69 -17.93
N GLN A 334 -9.18 -2.12 -17.79
CA GLN A 334 -9.65 -3.49 -18.03
C GLN A 334 -8.94 -4.60 -17.23
N THR A 335 -8.18 -4.23 -16.19
CA THR A 335 -7.64 -5.19 -15.20
C THR A 335 -8.78 -5.73 -14.33
N ASP A 336 -8.50 -6.77 -13.54
CA ASP A 336 -9.52 -7.41 -12.70
C ASP A 336 -10.34 -6.38 -11.90
N PRO A 337 -11.68 -6.37 -12.00
CA PRO A 337 -12.50 -5.33 -11.39
C PRO A 337 -12.84 -5.60 -9.92
N LEU A 338 -12.62 -6.82 -9.41
CA LEU A 338 -13.20 -7.27 -8.14
C LEU A 338 -12.83 -6.35 -6.96
N LEU A 339 -11.55 -5.94 -6.87
CA LEU A 339 -11.09 -5.09 -5.79
C LEU A 339 -11.79 -3.71 -5.81
N ALA A 340 -11.90 -3.08 -6.97
CA ALA A 340 -12.54 -1.77 -7.10
C ALA A 340 -14.07 -1.84 -6.93
N GLU A 341 -14.72 -2.84 -7.53
CA GLU A 341 -16.18 -3.00 -7.45
C GLU A 341 -16.66 -3.49 -6.08
N GLY A 342 -15.84 -4.28 -5.38
CA GLY A 342 -16.16 -4.84 -4.06
C GLY A 342 -16.53 -3.78 -3.03
N TYR A 343 -15.93 -2.58 -3.09
CA TYR A 343 -16.26 -1.47 -2.18
C TYR A 343 -17.62 -0.81 -2.42
N TYR A 344 -18.29 -1.11 -3.54
CA TYR A 344 -19.69 -0.75 -3.80
C TYR A 344 -20.67 -1.89 -3.51
N ALA A 345 -20.15 -3.07 -3.16
CA ALA A 345 -20.92 -4.29 -2.93
C ALA A 345 -20.54 -4.91 -1.57
N ASP A 346 -19.84 -6.04 -1.56
CA ASP A 346 -19.53 -6.84 -0.37
C ASP A 346 -18.83 -6.03 0.74
N ALA A 347 -17.92 -5.12 0.37
CA ALA A 347 -17.20 -4.25 1.31
C ALA A 347 -17.84 -2.87 1.55
N ALA A 348 -19.06 -2.61 1.04
CA ALA A 348 -19.75 -1.34 1.28
C ALA A 348 -20.06 -1.09 2.76
N GLY A 349 -20.29 -2.17 3.53
CA GLY A 349 -20.43 -2.09 4.99
C GLY A 349 -19.20 -1.48 5.65
N TYR A 350 -18.00 -1.88 5.22
CA TYR A 350 -16.74 -1.37 5.77
C TYR A 350 -16.52 0.12 5.47
N VAL A 351 -16.90 0.58 4.27
CA VAL A 351 -16.86 2.02 3.94
C VAL A 351 -17.77 2.82 4.88
N ASN A 352 -18.99 2.34 5.11
CA ASN A 352 -19.95 2.98 6.01
C ASN A 352 -19.47 2.95 7.47
N TRP A 353 -18.89 1.83 7.91
CA TRP A 353 -18.30 1.69 9.24
C TRP A 353 -17.17 2.72 9.42
N HIS A 354 -16.26 2.84 8.45
CA HIS A 354 -15.13 3.76 8.52
C HIS A 354 -15.62 5.22 8.62
N ALA A 355 -16.63 5.60 7.85
CA ALA A 355 -17.22 6.94 7.87
C ALA A 355 -17.96 7.30 9.17
N GLN A 356 -18.30 6.30 10.00
CA GLN A 356 -18.88 6.49 11.33
C GLN A 356 -17.85 6.34 12.45
N SER A 357 -16.62 5.97 12.08
CA SER A 357 -15.60 5.59 13.03
C SER A 357 -14.72 6.77 13.44
N TRP A 358 -13.96 6.55 14.51
CA TRP A 358 -12.92 7.48 14.95
C TRP A 358 -11.88 7.83 13.87
N PHE A 359 -11.67 6.97 12.86
CA PHE A 359 -10.78 7.31 11.73
C PHE A 359 -11.25 8.52 10.93
N SER A 360 -12.56 8.79 10.91
CA SER A 360 -13.16 9.90 10.15
C SER A 360 -13.28 11.21 10.96
N GLU A 361 -12.89 11.22 12.24
CA GLU A 361 -12.99 12.39 13.09
C GLU A 361 -11.92 13.46 12.78
N GLU A 362 -12.34 14.73 12.81
CA GLU A 362 -11.44 15.89 12.80
C GLU A 362 -10.54 15.95 14.04
N PRO A 363 -9.35 16.59 13.97
CA PRO A 363 -8.80 17.36 12.85
C PRO A 363 -7.98 16.55 11.83
N HIS A 364 -7.95 15.22 11.96
CA HIS A 364 -7.09 14.32 11.17
C HIS A 364 -7.95 13.25 10.48
N SER A 365 -9.00 13.70 9.82
CA SER A 365 -9.97 12.82 9.19
C SER A 365 -9.33 12.04 8.05
N ALA A 366 -9.61 10.74 8.04
CA ALA A 366 -9.33 9.82 6.95
C ALA A 366 -10.67 9.32 6.37
N ALA A 367 -10.67 9.02 5.08
CA ALA A 367 -11.83 8.52 4.38
C ALA A 367 -11.49 7.33 3.48
N LEU A 368 -12.43 6.40 3.39
CA LEU A 368 -12.47 5.42 2.32
C LEU A 368 -13.47 5.91 1.28
N VAL A 369 -12.98 6.29 0.11
CA VAL A 369 -13.75 6.87 -0.99
C VAL A 369 -13.70 5.92 -2.18
N PRO A 370 -14.68 5.00 -2.32
CA PRO A 370 -14.69 4.00 -3.39
C PRO A 370 -14.64 4.64 -4.78
N LYS A 371 -13.88 4.03 -5.68
CA LYS A 371 -13.73 4.43 -7.10
C LYS A 371 -13.72 3.20 -7.99
N ARG A 372 -14.29 3.33 -9.19
CA ARG A 372 -14.29 2.26 -10.22
C ARG A 372 -13.08 2.38 -11.14
N GLY A 373 -11.89 2.22 -10.58
CA GLY A 373 -10.65 2.29 -11.33
C GLY A 373 -9.43 2.00 -10.47
N TYR A 374 -8.26 2.09 -11.08
CA TYR A 374 -6.98 1.90 -10.41
C TYR A 374 -6.04 3.07 -10.68
N MET A 375 -5.27 3.45 -9.67
CA MET A 375 -4.17 4.39 -9.84
C MET A 375 -3.10 3.75 -10.72
N ALA A 376 -2.60 4.48 -11.71
CA ALA A 376 -1.34 4.11 -12.36
C ALA A 376 -0.21 4.40 -11.35
N PRO A 377 0.49 3.40 -10.79
CA PRO A 377 1.48 3.64 -9.75
C PRO A 377 2.71 4.37 -10.30
N PRO A 378 3.49 5.06 -9.45
CA PRO A 378 4.88 5.37 -9.78
C PRO A 378 5.63 4.09 -10.13
N LEU A 379 6.66 4.19 -10.98
CA LEU A 379 7.44 3.06 -11.47
C LEU A 379 8.85 3.02 -10.88
N ASP A 380 9.14 3.84 -9.88
CA ASP A 380 10.37 3.78 -9.11
C ASP A 380 10.58 2.38 -8.55
N GLY A 381 11.72 1.77 -8.85
CA GLY A 381 12.05 0.41 -8.46
C GLY A 381 11.18 -0.67 -9.06
N ILE A 382 10.52 -0.42 -10.20
CA ILE A 382 9.62 -1.40 -10.86
C ILE A 382 10.29 -2.75 -11.10
N TRP A 383 11.62 -2.77 -11.28
CA TRP A 383 12.36 -4.01 -11.38
C TRP A 383 12.15 -4.89 -10.13
N ALA A 384 12.18 -4.33 -8.92
CA ALA A 384 12.18 -5.14 -7.70
C ALA A 384 10.79 -5.65 -7.26
N THR A 385 9.70 -5.16 -7.85
CA THR A 385 8.34 -5.28 -7.29
C THR A 385 7.47 -6.29 -8.01
N ALA A 386 8.06 -7.32 -8.61
CA ALA A 386 7.28 -8.39 -9.20
C ALA A 386 6.57 -9.21 -8.10
N PRO A 387 5.42 -9.85 -8.40
CA PRO A 387 4.65 -9.76 -9.65
C PRO A 387 3.90 -8.43 -9.82
N TYR A 388 3.27 -8.22 -10.98
CA TYR A 388 2.66 -6.96 -11.37
C TYR A 388 1.12 -7.01 -11.40
N PHE A 389 0.54 -5.80 -11.44
CA PHE A 389 -0.87 -5.48 -11.21
C PHE A 389 -1.29 -5.55 -9.74
N HIS A 390 -2.45 -4.98 -9.43
CA HIS A 390 -2.96 -4.88 -8.06
C HIS A 390 -3.15 -6.24 -7.38
N ASN A 391 -3.28 -7.32 -8.15
CA ASN A 391 -3.49 -8.69 -7.68
C ASN A 391 -2.27 -9.60 -7.92
N GLY A 392 -1.12 -9.07 -8.37
CA GLY A 392 0.09 -9.86 -8.59
C GLY A 392 -0.05 -10.95 -9.66
N SER A 393 -0.95 -10.76 -10.64
CA SER A 393 -1.29 -11.78 -11.63
C SER A 393 -0.31 -11.94 -12.79
N VAL A 394 0.56 -10.95 -13.03
CA VAL A 394 1.50 -10.95 -14.17
C VAL A 394 2.94 -11.06 -13.66
N PRO A 395 3.71 -12.10 -14.02
CA PRO A 395 4.97 -12.41 -13.34
C PRO A 395 6.14 -11.49 -13.70
N THR A 396 6.13 -10.87 -14.90
CA THR A 396 7.22 -10.00 -15.38
C THR A 396 6.72 -8.73 -16.08
N VAL A 397 7.52 -7.67 -16.11
CA VAL A 397 7.20 -6.45 -16.89
C VAL A 397 7.08 -6.77 -18.38
N ALA A 398 7.90 -7.69 -18.90
CA ALA A 398 7.79 -8.14 -20.28
C ALA A 398 6.39 -8.70 -20.59
N ASP A 399 5.78 -9.43 -19.66
CA ASP A 399 4.42 -9.97 -19.79
C ASP A 399 3.35 -8.87 -19.58
N VAL A 400 3.64 -7.80 -18.84
CA VAL A 400 2.78 -6.60 -18.78
C VAL A 400 2.72 -5.93 -20.16
N LEU A 401 3.86 -5.80 -20.84
CA LEU A 401 3.99 -5.14 -22.14
C LEU A 401 3.50 -5.97 -23.34
N ASN A 402 3.25 -7.27 -23.15
CA ASN A 402 2.74 -8.17 -24.18
C ASN A 402 1.65 -9.08 -23.62
N SER A 403 0.40 -8.63 -23.69
CA SER A 403 -0.73 -9.31 -23.06
C SER A 403 -1.01 -10.71 -23.62
N ALA A 404 -0.74 -10.90 -24.93
CA ALA A 404 -0.93 -12.18 -25.61
C ALA A 404 0.01 -13.28 -25.10
N GLY A 405 1.13 -12.90 -24.47
CA GLY A 405 2.11 -13.83 -23.90
C GLY A 405 1.88 -14.21 -22.43
N ARG A 406 0.90 -13.59 -21.75
CA ARG A 406 0.70 -13.80 -20.32
C ARG A 406 0.25 -15.25 -20.03
N PRO A 407 0.86 -15.94 -19.06
CA PRO A 407 0.47 -17.30 -18.71
C PRO A 407 -0.88 -17.32 -17.99
N THR A 408 -1.77 -18.26 -18.36
CA THR A 408 -3.03 -18.51 -17.63
C THR A 408 -2.79 -19.15 -16.27
N PHE A 409 -1.81 -20.05 -16.20
CA PHE A 409 -1.36 -20.67 -14.96
C PHE A 409 0.15 -20.57 -14.91
N TRP A 410 0.70 -20.12 -13.79
CA TRP A 410 2.15 -20.03 -13.65
C TRP A 410 2.62 -20.33 -12.23
N LYS A 411 3.83 -20.86 -12.14
CA LYS A 411 4.46 -21.23 -10.88
C LYS A 411 5.87 -20.66 -10.81
N ARG A 412 6.28 -20.21 -9.62
CA ARG A 412 7.66 -19.81 -9.32
C ARG A 412 8.20 -20.60 -8.12
N THR A 413 9.48 -20.42 -7.82
CA THR A 413 10.16 -21.12 -6.72
C THR A 413 9.98 -20.47 -5.36
N PHE A 414 9.57 -19.20 -5.32
CA PHE A 414 9.58 -18.32 -4.13
C PHE A 414 10.98 -18.11 -3.51
N ASP A 415 12.05 -18.51 -4.20
CA ASP A 415 13.41 -18.11 -3.87
C ASP A 415 13.63 -16.67 -4.35
N SER A 416 14.00 -15.79 -3.43
CA SER A 416 14.30 -14.38 -3.74
C SER A 416 15.47 -14.19 -4.72
N ASN A 417 16.28 -15.22 -4.98
CA ASN A 417 17.37 -15.20 -5.94
C ASN A 417 16.95 -15.67 -7.35
N ASP A 418 15.76 -16.24 -7.51
CA ASP A 418 15.27 -16.79 -8.77
C ASP A 418 14.55 -15.73 -9.62
N TYR A 419 15.32 -14.72 -10.03
CA TYR A 419 14.85 -13.54 -10.71
C TYR A 419 15.29 -13.50 -12.19
N ASN A 420 14.42 -12.97 -13.04
CA ASN A 420 14.65 -12.79 -14.47
C ASN A 420 14.96 -11.32 -14.80
N TYR A 421 16.25 -10.99 -14.96
CA TYR A 421 16.69 -9.63 -15.26
C TYR A 421 16.41 -9.16 -16.70
N GLU A 422 16.16 -10.09 -17.62
CA GLU A 422 15.82 -9.76 -19.01
C GLU A 422 14.35 -9.34 -19.13
N LYS A 423 13.46 -10.05 -18.44
CA LYS A 423 12.01 -9.80 -18.43
C LYS A 423 11.55 -8.85 -17.33
N LEU A 424 12.40 -8.60 -16.33
CA LEU A 424 12.10 -7.89 -15.08
C LEU A 424 10.93 -8.57 -14.35
N GLY A 425 11.21 -9.67 -13.69
CA GLY A 425 10.30 -10.28 -12.73
C GLY A 425 10.77 -11.65 -12.26
N TRP A 426 9.87 -12.45 -11.74
CA TRP A 426 10.23 -13.81 -11.30
C TRP A 426 10.44 -14.74 -12.48
N ASN A 427 11.42 -15.64 -12.39
CA ASN A 427 11.39 -16.82 -13.26
C ASN A 427 10.15 -17.64 -12.91
N TYR A 428 9.50 -18.17 -13.95
CA TYR A 428 8.30 -18.97 -13.79
C TYR A 428 8.22 -20.08 -14.84
N THR A 429 7.46 -21.12 -14.51
CA THR A 429 6.99 -22.13 -15.46
C THR A 429 5.53 -21.87 -15.79
N ALA A 430 5.18 -21.92 -17.07
CA ALA A 430 3.78 -21.94 -17.48
C ALA A 430 3.22 -23.33 -17.20
N GLU A 431 2.12 -23.39 -16.47
CA GLU A 431 1.44 -24.63 -16.11
C GLU A 431 0.22 -24.86 -17.02
N THR A 432 -0.24 -26.10 -17.12
CA THR A 432 -1.41 -26.45 -17.95
C THR A 432 -2.72 -26.42 -17.17
N GLN A 433 -2.66 -26.39 -15.84
CA GLN A 433 -3.82 -26.37 -14.94
C GLN A 433 -3.47 -25.71 -13.61
N GLY A 434 -4.47 -25.14 -12.93
CA GLY A 434 -4.38 -24.68 -11.54
C GLY A 434 -4.68 -25.80 -10.53
N GLY A 435 -5.15 -25.41 -9.34
CA GLY A 435 -5.61 -26.34 -8.29
C GLY A 435 -4.57 -26.69 -7.23
N SER A 436 -3.36 -26.14 -7.34
CA SER A 436 -2.37 -26.10 -6.26
C SER A 436 -2.23 -24.66 -5.78
N THR A 437 -2.09 -24.46 -4.47
CA THR A 437 -1.83 -23.14 -3.87
C THR A 437 -0.50 -22.53 -4.34
N GLU A 438 0.42 -23.35 -4.86
CA GLU A 438 1.71 -22.92 -5.41
C GLU A 438 1.64 -22.50 -6.89
N VAL A 439 0.49 -22.68 -7.56
CA VAL A 439 0.28 -22.29 -8.97
C VAL A 439 -0.69 -21.12 -9.01
N TYR A 440 -0.21 -19.95 -9.44
CA TYR A 440 -1.08 -18.80 -9.67
C TYR A 440 -2.10 -19.14 -10.76
N ASN A 441 -3.38 -18.94 -10.48
CA ASN A 441 -4.48 -19.29 -11.39
C ASN A 441 -5.29 -18.04 -11.78
N THR A 442 -5.10 -17.57 -13.01
CA THR A 442 -5.75 -16.34 -13.50
C THR A 442 -7.21 -16.53 -13.91
N THR A 443 -7.74 -17.77 -13.85
CA THR A 443 -9.15 -18.06 -14.12
C THR A 443 -10.03 -17.90 -12.89
N LEU A 444 -9.45 -17.72 -11.70
CA LEU A 444 -10.19 -17.45 -10.47
C LEU A 444 -10.70 -16.01 -10.46
N GLU A 445 -11.84 -15.80 -9.81
CA GLU A 445 -12.39 -14.47 -9.62
C GLU A 445 -11.45 -13.61 -8.76
N GLY A 446 -11.16 -12.37 -9.19
CA GLY A 446 -10.18 -11.51 -8.51
C GLY A 446 -8.73 -11.70 -8.98
N TYR A 447 -8.40 -12.85 -9.56
CA TYR A 447 -7.02 -13.20 -9.92
C TYR A 447 -6.71 -12.98 -11.42
N ARG A 448 -7.61 -12.35 -12.19
CA ARG A 448 -7.44 -12.22 -13.64
C ARG A 448 -6.20 -11.39 -13.99
N ASN A 449 -5.52 -11.81 -15.06
CA ASN A 449 -4.35 -11.15 -15.66
C ASN A 449 -4.72 -10.32 -16.90
N THR A 450 -5.98 -9.91 -17.04
CA THR A 450 -6.47 -9.12 -18.18
C THR A 450 -6.13 -7.64 -18.04
N GLY A 451 -6.38 -6.85 -19.09
CA GLY A 451 -6.24 -5.41 -19.04
C GLY A 451 -4.83 -4.89 -19.23
N HIS A 452 -4.68 -3.57 -19.17
CA HIS A 452 -3.44 -2.85 -19.45
C HIS A 452 -2.77 -3.35 -20.74
N THR A 453 -3.54 -3.33 -21.84
CA THR A 453 -3.13 -3.83 -23.18
C THR A 453 -2.43 -2.76 -24.02
N PHE A 454 -2.09 -1.61 -23.43
CA PHE A 454 -1.47 -0.48 -24.12
C PHE A 454 -0.13 -0.85 -24.78
N GLY A 455 0.63 -1.77 -24.18
CA GLY A 455 1.90 -2.29 -24.72
C GLY A 455 1.75 -3.20 -25.95
N ASP A 456 0.55 -3.71 -26.25
CA ASP A 456 0.33 -4.64 -27.36
C ASP A 456 0.55 -3.99 -28.73
N LYS A 457 0.43 -2.66 -28.79
CA LYS A 457 0.66 -1.86 -30.01
C LYS A 457 2.14 -1.57 -30.28
N LEU A 458 3.01 -1.78 -29.30
CA LEU A 458 4.44 -1.57 -29.44
C LEU A 458 5.07 -2.67 -30.31
N THR A 459 6.13 -2.31 -31.04
CA THR A 459 6.95 -3.32 -31.72
C THR A 459 7.81 -4.07 -30.71
N ASP A 460 8.33 -5.24 -31.08
CA ASP A 460 9.23 -5.99 -30.20
C ASP A 460 10.48 -5.20 -29.84
N THR A 461 11.02 -4.42 -30.79
CA THR A 461 12.14 -3.52 -30.55
C THR A 461 11.80 -2.43 -29.54
N ASP A 462 10.61 -1.81 -29.64
CA ASP A 462 10.16 -0.80 -28.69
C ASP A 462 9.96 -1.38 -27.29
N ARG A 463 9.43 -2.61 -27.18
CA ARG A 463 9.28 -3.30 -25.88
C ARG A 463 10.63 -3.57 -25.23
N ILE A 464 11.62 -4.04 -26.01
CA ILE A 464 12.97 -4.30 -25.52
C ILE A 464 13.62 -3.00 -25.04
N ALA A 465 13.52 -1.92 -25.82
CA ALA A 465 14.03 -0.62 -25.44
C ALA A 465 13.35 -0.09 -24.17
N LEU A 466 12.03 -0.22 -24.09
CA LEU A 466 11.24 0.18 -22.93
C LEU A 466 11.63 -0.59 -21.67
N LEU A 467 11.84 -1.91 -21.74
CA LEU A 467 12.36 -2.69 -20.62
C LEU A 467 13.71 -2.18 -20.15
N GLU A 468 14.62 -1.84 -21.06
CA GLU A 468 15.93 -1.29 -20.71
C GLU A 468 15.82 0.05 -19.98
N TYR A 469 14.89 0.91 -20.40
CA TYR A 469 14.61 2.16 -19.70
C TYR A 469 14.03 1.93 -18.30
N LEU A 470 13.11 0.97 -18.14
CA LEU A 470 12.49 0.67 -16.85
C LEU A 470 13.49 0.13 -15.82
N LYS A 471 14.65 -0.40 -16.25
CA LYS A 471 15.77 -0.74 -15.33
C LYS A 471 16.42 0.48 -14.68
N THR A 472 16.23 1.67 -15.25
CA THR A 472 16.83 2.92 -14.76
C THR A 472 15.98 3.61 -13.69
N LEU A 473 14.74 3.13 -13.50
CA LEU A 473 13.74 3.64 -12.55
C LEU A 473 13.73 2.79 -11.28
#